data_AF-A0A956X4I6-F1
#
_entry.id   AF-A0A956X4I6-F1
#
_cell.length_a   1.000
_cell.length_b   1.000
_cell.length_c   1.000
_cell.angle_alpha   90.00
_cell.angle_beta   90.00
_cell.angle_gamma   90.00
#
_symmetry.space_group_name_H-M   'P 1'
#
loop_
_entity.id
_entity.type
_entity.pdbx_description
1 polymer ?
#
loop_
_entity_poly.entity_id
_entity_poly.type
_entity_poly.pdbx_seq_one_letter_code
_entity_poly.pdbx_strand_id
1 'polypeptide(L)'
;EWNNCGPATLAMTLSYFGIRTNQKETAAILKPNPEDRNVSPAEMVAYVNNQTDLQALTRVNGDTYTIRRLVASGFPVILEIGIDPPGEFRWMGWYGHYMLVVAYDDAQQQFWTYDSWLGTSDEPLTNADADGRDLPYTDVATYWPHFNRNYIVLYEPERAAEVAEIVGENMDDATMWQNALKTWRAETAAAPDNAFNWFNLGTTYNALGQYAEAAAAFDQARAIGLPWRMLWYQFGPYEAYYQTGRYDDVILLANVTLENRPYFEESFYYKGLAEEAQGNLNEARQDLQQAADFNPNFAPAAAALANIQDGGS
;
A
#
# COMPACT_ATOMS: atom_id res chain seq x y z
N GLU A 1 14.81 -12.74 6.80
CA GLU A 1 13.38 -12.80 6.45
C GLU A 1 13.06 -11.54 5.65
N TRP A 2 12.44 -11.66 4.48
CA TRP A 2 12.24 -10.53 3.57
C TRP A 2 10.99 -9.72 3.95
N ASN A 3 11.14 -8.39 3.88
CA ASN A 3 10.17 -7.31 4.12
C ASN A 3 9.07 -7.59 5.17
N ASN A 4 9.37 -7.24 6.42
CA ASN A 4 8.41 -7.20 7.52
C ASN A 4 8.22 -5.75 8.03
N CYS A 5 8.38 -4.76 7.14
CA CYS A 5 8.28 -3.35 7.52
C CYS A 5 6.87 -3.01 8.02
N GLY A 6 5.80 -3.43 7.31
CA GLY A 6 4.43 -3.23 7.77
C GLY A 6 4.17 -3.81 9.18
N PRO A 7 4.38 -5.13 9.40
CA PRO A 7 4.22 -5.74 10.72
C PRO A 7 5.07 -5.13 11.83
N ALA A 8 6.31 -4.73 11.55
CA ALA A 8 7.18 -4.07 12.52
C ALA A 8 6.70 -2.65 12.84
N THR A 9 6.37 -1.86 11.82
CA THR A 9 5.86 -0.49 12.01
C THR A 9 4.54 -0.51 12.78
N LEU A 10 3.65 -1.46 12.48
CA LEU A 10 2.43 -1.64 13.25
C LEU A 10 2.70 -2.01 14.71
N ALA A 11 3.64 -2.93 14.97
CA ALA A 11 4.03 -3.30 16.34
C ALA A 11 4.59 -2.10 17.12
N MET A 12 5.41 -1.26 16.48
CA MET A 12 5.90 -0.01 17.07
C MET A 12 4.73 0.94 17.39
N THR A 13 3.79 1.12 16.46
CA THR A 13 2.63 1.99 16.68
C THR A 13 1.73 1.48 17.82
N LEU A 14 1.48 0.17 17.89
CA LEU A 14 0.68 -0.44 18.97
C LEU A 14 1.32 -0.25 20.35
N SER A 15 2.66 -0.23 20.41
CA SER A 15 3.37 0.01 21.67
C SER A 15 3.12 1.40 22.26
N TYR A 16 2.82 2.40 21.42
CA TYR A 16 2.41 3.74 21.86
C TYR A 16 1.15 3.70 22.73
N PHE A 17 0.22 2.81 22.41
CA PHE A 17 -1.03 2.58 23.14
C PHE A 17 -0.88 1.54 24.28
N GLY A 18 0.34 1.14 24.61
CA GLY A 18 0.62 0.16 25.66
C GLY A 18 0.35 -1.30 25.26
N ILE A 19 0.01 -1.57 23.99
CA ILE A 19 -0.20 -2.93 23.48
C ILE A 19 1.16 -3.53 23.15
N ARG A 20 1.59 -4.49 23.97
CA ARG A 20 2.88 -5.17 23.79
C ARG A 20 2.72 -6.33 22.80
N THR A 21 3.26 -6.14 21.61
CA THR A 21 3.39 -7.17 20.57
C THR A 21 4.76 -7.04 19.90
N ASN A 22 5.17 -8.02 19.11
CA ASN A 22 6.37 -7.93 18.28
C ASN A 22 6.08 -8.24 16.80
N GLN A 23 7.06 -7.97 15.95
CA GLN A 23 6.97 -8.18 14.50
C GLN A 23 6.56 -9.62 14.12
N LYS A 24 6.97 -10.65 14.87
CA LYS A 24 6.61 -12.05 14.57
C LYS A 24 5.13 -12.31 14.86
N GLU A 25 4.62 -11.74 15.95
CA GLU A 25 3.21 -11.87 16.34
C GLU A 25 2.29 -11.11 15.37
N THR A 26 2.66 -9.88 14.98
CA THR A 26 1.89 -9.12 13.98
C THR A 26 1.99 -9.76 12.59
N ALA A 27 3.17 -10.23 12.18
CA ALA A 27 3.35 -10.91 10.91
C ALA A 27 2.59 -12.25 10.82
N ALA A 28 2.45 -12.99 11.92
CA ALA A 28 1.69 -14.24 11.91
C ALA A 28 0.21 -14.07 11.50
N ILE A 29 -0.34 -12.87 11.66
CA ILE A 29 -1.72 -12.53 11.29
C ILE A 29 -1.76 -11.78 9.96
N LEU A 30 -0.89 -10.77 9.80
CA LEU A 30 -0.84 -9.92 8.59
C LEU A 30 -0.27 -10.64 7.37
N LYS A 31 0.57 -11.66 7.58
CA LYS A 31 1.24 -12.44 6.54
C LYS A 31 0.90 -13.91 6.73
N PRO A 32 -0.35 -14.34 6.45
CA PRO A 32 -0.73 -15.75 6.55
C PRO A 32 0.18 -16.64 5.67
N ASN A 33 0.75 -16.05 4.61
CA ASN A 33 1.85 -16.63 3.85
C ASN A 33 3.17 -15.87 4.10
N PRO A 34 4.23 -16.53 4.60
CA PRO A 34 5.52 -15.87 4.86
C PRO A 34 6.23 -15.37 3.60
N GLU A 35 5.85 -15.87 2.42
CA GLU A 35 6.36 -15.40 1.13
C GLU A 35 5.67 -14.13 0.63
N ASP A 36 4.60 -13.67 1.28
CA ASP A 36 4.04 -12.37 0.96
C ASP A 36 5.03 -11.27 1.32
N ARG A 37 5.33 -10.41 0.34
CA ARG A 37 6.36 -9.38 0.43
C ARG A 37 5.79 -7.99 0.69
N ASN A 38 4.46 -7.85 0.70
CA ASN A 38 3.78 -6.63 1.06
C ASN A 38 2.79 -6.92 2.18
N VAL A 39 2.47 -5.89 2.97
CA VAL A 39 1.26 -5.87 3.80
C VAL A 39 0.61 -4.55 3.44
N SER A 40 -0.59 -4.58 2.90
CA SER A 40 -1.30 -3.39 2.45
C SER A 40 -1.76 -2.53 3.65
N PRO A 41 -1.97 -1.22 3.44
CA PRO A 41 -2.56 -0.36 4.47
C PRO A 41 -3.92 -0.87 4.97
N ALA A 42 -4.73 -1.46 4.09
CA ALA A 42 -6.03 -2.01 4.44
C ALA A 42 -5.92 -3.22 5.40
N GLU A 43 -4.93 -4.09 5.20
CA GLU A 43 -4.69 -5.24 6.09
C GLU A 43 -4.23 -4.79 7.48
N MET A 44 -3.36 -3.78 7.56
CA MET A 44 -2.97 -3.20 8.85
C MET A 44 -4.16 -2.55 9.58
N VAL A 45 -5.01 -1.82 8.86
CA VAL A 45 -6.24 -1.26 9.42
C VAL A 45 -7.19 -2.36 9.91
N ALA A 46 -7.40 -3.40 9.10
CA ALA A 46 -8.24 -4.54 9.46
C ALA A 46 -7.69 -5.29 10.67
N TYR A 47 -6.37 -5.46 10.78
CA TYR A 47 -5.74 -6.02 11.97
C TYR A 47 -6.09 -5.20 13.21
N VAL A 48 -5.89 -3.89 13.20
CA VAL A 48 -6.15 -3.04 14.37
C VAL A 48 -7.62 -3.14 14.78
N ASN A 49 -8.52 -2.95 13.82
CA ASN A 49 -9.96 -2.91 14.06
C ASN A 49 -10.55 -4.27 14.51
N ASN A 50 -9.89 -5.39 14.20
CA ASN A 50 -10.38 -6.73 14.53
C ASN A 50 -9.64 -7.40 15.69
N GLN A 51 -8.40 -7.00 15.98
CA GLN A 51 -7.51 -7.67 16.95
C GLN A 51 -7.24 -6.83 18.21
N THR A 52 -7.70 -5.57 18.24
CA THR A 52 -7.45 -4.65 19.36
C THR A 52 -8.70 -3.85 19.71
N ASP A 53 -8.68 -3.17 20.85
CA ASP A 53 -9.73 -2.21 21.24
C ASP A 53 -9.54 -0.82 20.60
N LEU A 54 -8.53 -0.64 19.74
CA LEU A 54 -8.26 0.60 19.02
C LEU A 54 -9.06 0.66 17.70
N GLN A 55 -9.10 1.85 17.12
CA GLN A 55 -9.51 2.06 15.75
C GLN A 55 -8.34 2.51 14.88
N ALA A 56 -8.39 2.14 13.61
CA ALA A 56 -7.47 2.59 12.58
C ALA A 56 -8.21 3.05 11.32
N LEU A 57 -7.61 4.01 10.64
CA LEU A 57 -8.08 4.57 9.38
C LEU A 57 -6.92 4.71 8.41
N THR A 58 -7.10 4.27 7.16
CA THR A 58 -6.17 4.58 6.06
C THR A 58 -6.79 5.60 5.11
N ARG A 59 -5.97 6.54 4.64
CA ARG A 59 -6.36 7.60 3.70
C ARG A 59 -5.24 7.83 2.69
N VAL A 60 -5.61 8.35 1.53
CA VAL A 60 -4.67 8.82 0.49
C VAL A 60 -4.79 10.33 0.32
N ASN A 61 -3.95 10.90 -0.56
CA ASN A 61 -3.89 12.34 -0.79
C ASN A 61 -3.65 13.12 0.52
N GLY A 62 -2.87 12.52 1.43
CA GLY A 62 -2.42 13.19 2.64
C GLY A 62 -1.50 14.37 2.32
N ASP A 63 -1.37 15.27 3.29
CA ASP A 63 -0.48 16.42 3.20
C ASP A 63 0.24 16.64 4.54
N THR A 64 1.37 17.35 4.51
CA THR A 64 2.19 17.56 5.72
C THR A 64 1.45 18.32 6.82
N TYR A 65 0.51 19.19 6.49
CA TYR A 65 -0.29 19.92 7.47
C TYR A 65 -1.23 18.98 8.24
N THR A 66 -1.91 18.07 7.54
CA THR A 66 -2.75 17.04 8.17
C THR A 66 -1.94 16.13 9.09
N ILE A 67 -0.78 15.63 8.62
CA ILE A 67 0.10 14.77 9.43
C ILE A 67 0.58 15.50 10.69
N ARG A 68 1.03 16.77 10.56
CA ARG A 68 1.43 17.57 11.72
C ARG A 68 0.30 17.72 12.74
N ARG A 69 -0.93 17.98 12.30
CA ARG A 69 -2.07 18.14 13.22
C ARG A 69 -2.41 16.85 13.96
N LEU A 70 -2.36 15.70 13.28
CA LEU A 70 -2.58 14.40 13.90
C LEU A 70 -1.53 14.15 15.00
N VAL A 71 -0.27 14.32 14.65
CA VAL A 71 0.86 14.07 15.55
C VAL A 71 0.90 15.08 16.70
N ALA A 72 0.63 16.37 16.45
CA ALA A 72 0.48 17.40 17.50
C ALA A 72 -0.63 17.06 18.50
N SER A 73 -1.65 16.33 18.05
CA SER A 73 -2.78 15.88 18.86
C SER A 73 -2.53 14.52 19.51
N GLY A 74 -1.30 13.98 19.44
CA GLY A 74 -0.94 12.70 20.05
C GLY A 74 -1.47 11.48 19.31
N PHE A 75 -1.72 11.59 18.00
CA PHE A 75 -2.03 10.45 17.15
C PHE A 75 -0.79 10.07 16.34
N PRO A 76 -0.17 8.90 16.59
CA PRO A 76 0.92 8.42 15.74
C PRO A 76 0.40 8.11 14.33
N VAL A 77 1.20 8.41 13.31
CA VAL A 77 0.80 8.22 11.92
C VAL A 77 1.81 7.37 11.18
N ILE A 78 1.36 6.31 10.53
CA ILE A 78 2.18 5.49 9.64
C ILE A 78 2.08 6.07 8.23
N LEU A 79 3.20 6.31 7.57
CA LEU A 79 3.27 6.68 6.15
C LEU A 79 3.75 5.48 5.34
N GLU A 80 3.09 5.20 4.21
CA GLU A 80 3.63 4.31 3.18
C GLU A 80 4.42 5.14 2.17
N ILE A 81 5.71 4.86 2.02
CA ILE A 81 6.61 5.64 1.16
C ILE A 81 7.44 4.72 0.27
N GLY A 82 7.89 5.23 -0.88
CA GLY A 82 8.95 4.57 -1.64
C GLY A 82 10.32 4.89 -1.06
N ILE A 83 11.30 4.00 -1.23
CA ILE A 83 12.69 4.30 -0.88
C ILE A 83 13.59 3.79 -1.99
N ASP A 84 14.53 4.65 -2.41
CA ASP A 84 15.73 4.23 -3.13
C ASP A 84 16.90 4.15 -2.13
N PRO A 85 17.27 2.93 -1.68
CA PRO A 85 18.22 2.79 -0.59
C PRO A 85 19.60 3.35 -1.00
N PRO A 86 20.22 4.18 -0.14
CA PRO A 86 21.46 4.87 -0.48
C PRO A 86 22.70 3.96 -0.37
N GLY A 87 23.83 4.48 -0.84
CA GLY A 87 25.15 3.89 -0.61
C GLY A 87 25.28 2.45 -1.10
N GLU A 88 25.78 1.59 -0.23
CA GLU A 88 26.02 0.17 -0.54
C GLU A 88 24.74 -0.64 -0.74
N PHE A 89 23.57 -0.11 -0.39
CA PHE A 89 22.28 -0.79 -0.56
C PHE A 89 21.60 -0.50 -1.91
N ARG A 90 22.19 0.36 -2.76
CA ARG A 90 21.63 0.72 -4.09
C ARG A 90 21.29 -0.48 -4.97
N TRP A 91 22.01 -1.60 -4.83
CA TRP A 91 21.75 -2.84 -5.58
C TRP A 91 20.37 -3.44 -5.27
N MET A 92 19.78 -3.10 -4.12
CA MET A 92 18.42 -3.52 -3.81
C MET A 92 17.43 -2.87 -4.76
N GLY A 93 17.68 -1.64 -5.24
CA GLY A 93 16.73 -0.84 -6.03
C GLY A 93 15.48 -0.45 -5.23
N TRP A 94 14.62 0.37 -5.84
CA TRP A 94 13.39 0.87 -5.22
C TRP A 94 12.52 -0.22 -4.57
N TYR A 95 11.94 0.10 -3.42
CA TYR A 95 10.91 -0.71 -2.75
C TYR A 95 9.97 0.16 -1.90
N GLY A 96 8.79 -0.37 -1.58
CA GLY A 96 7.84 0.24 -0.64
C GLY A 96 8.20 -0.01 0.81
N HIS A 97 8.00 1.00 1.66
CA HIS A 97 8.41 1.02 3.06
C HIS A 97 7.39 1.76 3.93
N TYR A 98 7.40 1.46 5.24
CA TYR A 98 6.52 2.10 6.21
C TYR A 98 7.33 2.84 7.27
N MET A 99 6.99 4.11 7.50
CA MET A 99 7.59 4.94 8.55
C MET A 99 6.55 5.37 9.57
N LEU A 100 6.86 5.25 10.85
CA LEU A 100 6.00 5.71 11.95
C LEU A 100 6.39 7.14 12.33
N VAL A 101 5.56 8.12 12.01
CA VAL A 101 5.73 9.53 12.41
C VAL A 101 5.17 9.75 13.80
N VAL A 102 6.00 10.34 14.68
CA VAL A 102 5.68 10.57 16.10
C VAL A 102 5.91 12.00 16.57
N ALA A 103 6.68 12.81 15.83
CA ALA A 103 6.80 14.25 16.05
C ALA A 103 7.14 15.00 14.76
N TYR A 104 7.19 16.33 14.83
CA TYR A 104 7.68 17.19 13.75
C TYR A 104 8.44 18.39 14.32
N ASP A 105 9.33 18.94 13.50
CA ASP A 105 10.03 20.20 13.77
C ASP A 105 9.97 21.08 12.51
N ASP A 106 9.11 22.09 12.55
CA ASP A 106 8.98 23.04 11.44
C ASP A 106 10.18 23.99 11.33
N ALA A 107 10.95 24.22 12.39
CA ALA A 107 12.17 25.02 12.29
C ALA A 107 13.26 24.26 11.50
N GLN A 108 13.28 22.93 11.62
CA GLN A 108 14.18 22.04 10.89
C GLN A 108 13.58 21.43 9.62
N GLN A 109 12.29 21.70 9.35
CA GLN A 109 11.55 21.20 8.17
C GLN A 109 11.56 19.66 8.07
N GLN A 110 11.26 18.97 9.18
CA GLN A 110 11.31 17.51 9.24
C GLN A 110 10.23 16.90 10.13
N PHE A 111 9.90 15.64 9.85
CA PHE A 111 9.24 14.74 10.78
C PHE A 111 10.28 13.97 11.59
N TRP A 112 9.92 13.56 12.80
CA TRP A 112 10.66 12.59 13.59
C TRP A 112 9.92 11.25 13.55
N THR A 113 10.64 10.18 13.24
CA THR A 113 10.06 8.91 12.83
C THR A 113 10.75 7.69 13.44
N TYR A 114 10.03 6.57 13.58
CA TYR A 114 10.64 5.25 13.78
C TYR A 114 10.61 4.47 12.47
N ASP A 115 11.76 3.89 12.12
CA ASP A 115 12.00 3.22 10.85
C ASP A 115 12.21 1.71 11.05
N SER A 116 11.30 0.90 10.53
CA SER A 116 11.36 -0.56 10.63
C SER A 116 12.45 -1.23 9.80
N TRP A 117 13.06 -0.53 8.83
CA TRP A 117 14.14 -1.07 8.00
C TRP A 117 15.48 -1.02 8.74
N LEU A 118 15.70 0.04 9.51
CA LEU A 118 16.97 0.28 10.21
C LEU A 118 16.92 -0.17 11.68
N GLY A 119 15.72 -0.38 12.24
CA GLY A 119 15.47 -1.19 13.45
C GLY A 119 15.86 -0.56 14.80
N THR A 120 15.75 -1.36 15.86
CA THR A 120 16.40 -1.17 17.18
C THR A 120 17.15 -2.46 17.52
N SER A 121 18.45 -2.41 17.85
CA SER A 121 19.27 -3.60 18.11
C SER A 121 20.51 -3.25 18.94
N ASP A 122 20.89 -4.13 19.88
CA ASP A 122 22.17 -4.10 20.59
C ASP A 122 23.31 -4.76 19.77
N GLU A 123 23.28 -4.58 18.43
CA GLU A 123 24.11 -5.15 17.34
C GLU A 123 23.59 -6.46 16.72
N PRO A 124 23.32 -6.58 15.39
CA PRO A 124 24.13 -6.01 14.29
C PRO A 124 23.38 -5.20 13.19
N LEU A 125 24.22 -4.43 12.47
CA LEU A 125 24.03 -3.43 11.41
C LEU A 125 23.65 -2.01 11.87
N THR A 126 24.29 -1.50 12.94
CA THR A 126 24.69 -0.09 13.31
C THR A 126 23.81 1.11 12.93
N ASN A 127 22.61 0.89 12.42
CA ASN A 127 21.66 1.87 11.93
C ASN A 127 20.37 1.81 12.77
N ALA A 128 20.38 1.00 13.82
CA ALA A 128 19.29 0.97 14.77
C ALA A 128 19.31 2.24 15.61
N ASP A 129 18.30 3.09 15.42
CA ASP A 129 18.18 4.35 16.18
C ASP A 129 17.02 4.22 17.17
N ALA A 130 17.36 3.95 18.43
CA ALA A 130 16.39 3.92 19.52
C ALA A 130 15.73 5.30 19.73
N ASP A 131 16.41 6.36 19.29
CA ASP A 131 15.97 7.75 19.39
C ASP A 131 15.30 8.21 18.09
N GLY A 132 14.81 7.29 17.25
CA GLY A 132 14.11 7.64 16.02
C GLY A 132 15.00 8.36 15.00
N ARG A 133 14.41 8.82 13.90
CA ARG A 133 15.13 9.38 12.75
C ARG A 133 14.39 10.56 12.17
N ASP A 134 15.16 11.54 11.74
CA ASP A 134 14.65 12.67 10.99
C ASP A 134 14.28 12.27 9.58
N LEU A 135 13.06 12.60 9.18
CA LEU A 135 12.54 12.47 7.82
C LEU A 135 12.27 13.88 7.29
N PRO A 136 13.19 14.46 6.49
CA PRO A 136 13.03 15.79 5.93
C PRO A 136 11.75 15.91 5.11
N TYR A 137 11.07 17.06 5.16
CA TYR A 137 9.87 17.30 4.35
C TYR A 137 10.14 17.19 2.84
N THR A 138 11.38 17.43 2.39
CA THR A 138 11.80 17.21 1.00
C THR A 138 11.75 15.74 0.60
N ASP A 139 12.14 14.85 1.51
CA ASP A 139 12.12 13.41 1.28
C ASP A 139 10.68 12.91 1.30
N VAL A 140 9.85 13.41 2.24
CA VAL A 140 8.40 13.17 2.22
C VAL A 140 7.79 13.59 0.89
N ALA A 141 8.09 14.80 0.42
CA ALA A 141 7.54 15.32 -0.84
C ALA A 141 8.00 14.53 -2.06
N THR A 142 9.17 13.89 -2.00
CA THR A 142 9.70 13.05 -3.06
C THR A 142 9.08 11.66 -3.04
N TYR A 143 9.08 11.01 -1.88
CA TYR A 143 8.85 9.57 -1.77
C TYR A 143 7.42 9.18 -1.36
N TRP A 144 6.70 10.04 -0.64
CA TRP A 144 5.32 9.77 -0.22
C TRP A 144 4.33 9.74 -1.39
N PRO A 145 4.48 10.57 -2.45
CA PRO A 145 3.71 10.42 -3.67
C PRO A 145 3.87 9.06 -4.35
N HIS A 146 4.94 8.29 -4.10
CA HIS A 146 5.08 6.97 -4.73
C HIS A 146 3.95 6.00 -4.34
N PHE A 147 3.24 6.27 -3.23
CA PHE A 147 2.12 5.50 -2.70
C PHE A 147 0.89 6.39 -2.48
N ASN A 148 0.60 7.29 -3.44
CA ASN A 148 -0.60 8.15 -3.39
C ASN A 148 -0.73 8.97 -2.10
N ARG A 149 0.40 9.30 -1.45
CA ARG A 149 0.41 9.94 -0.12
C ARG A 149 -0.45 9.19 0.90
N ASN A 150 -0.35 7.85 0.91
CA ASN A 150 -1.08 6.99 1.83
C ASN A 150 -0.57 7.18 3.28
N TYR A 151 -1.50 7.31 4.22
CA TYR A 151 -1.20 7.26 5.63
C TYR A 151 -2.23 6.45 6.40
N ILE A 152 -1.82 5.96 7.57
CA ILE A 152 -2.66 5.25 8.52
C ILE A 152 -2.56 5.95 9.87
N VAL A 153 -3.70 6.26 10.47
CA VAL A 153 -3.78 6.78 11.83
C VAL A 153 -4.47 5.76 12.73
N LEU A 154 -3.87 5.51 13.89
CA LEU A 154 -4.46 4.71 14.97
C LEU A 154 -4.90 5.64 16.09
N TYR A 155 -6.02 5.31 16.74
CA TYR A 155 -6.60 6.13 17.81
C TYR A 155 -7.51 5.30 18.72
N GLU A 156 -7.68 5.75 19.97
CA GLU A 156 -8.71 5.21 20.84
C GLU A 156 -10.11 5.61 20.35
N PRO A 157 -11.12 4.72 20.42
CA PRO A 157 -12.48 5.00 19.93
C PRO A 157 -13.09 6.29 20.48
N GLU A 158 -12.79 6.65 21.74
CA GLU A 158 -13.29 7.86 22.40
C GLU A 158 -12.76 9.15 21.74
N ARG A 159 -11.65 9.06 21.01
CA ARG A 159 -10.98 10.18 20.33
C ARG A 159 -11.27 10.25 18.83
N ALA A 160 -12.16 9.39 18.33
CA ALA A 160 -12.53 9.36 16.91
C ALA A 160 -13.00 10.72 16.36
N ALA A 161 -13.68 11.53 17.18
CA ALA A 161 -14.14 12.86 16.79
C ALA A 161 -12.98 13.83 16.53
N GLU A 162 -11.89 13.75 17.30
CA GLU A 162 -10.70 14.59 17.10
C GLU A 162 -10.00 14.23 15.79
N VAL A 163 -9.85 12.92 15.51
CA VAL A 163 -9.29 12.44 14.24
C VAL A 163 -10.15 12.90 13.06
N ALA A 164 -11.48 12.76 13.17
CA ALA A 164 -12.40 13.21 12.14
C ALA A 164 -12.33 14.72 11.89
N GLU A 165 -12.16 15.54 12.94
CA GLU A 165 -11.98 16.98 12.80
C GLU A 165 -10.66 17.33 12.08
N ILE A 166 -9.58 16.60 12.36
CA ILE A 166 -8.27 16.84 11.75
C ILE A 166 -8.24 16.39 10.29
N VAL A 167 -8.76 15.19 9.99
CA VAL A 167 -8.83 14.62 8.64
C VAL A 167 -9.87 15.36 7.78
N GLY A 168 -10.91 15.90 8.41
CA GLY A 168 -11.91 16.75 7.78
C GLY A 168 -12.78 16.00 6.76
N GLU A 169 -13.04 16.64 5.62
CA GLU A 169 -13.93 16.08 4.58
C GLU A 169 -13.41 14.79 3.96
N ASN A 170 -12.09 14.55 4.04
CA ASN A 170 -11.47 13.30 3.59
C ASN A 170 -11.83 12.11 4.50
N MET A 171 -12.60 12.31 5.58
CA MET A 171 -13.26 11.22 6.29
C MET A 171 -14.26 10.48 5.41
N ASP A 172 -14.86 11.13 4.41
CA ASP A 172 -15.70 10.49 3.40
C ASP A 172 -14.85 9.98 2.23
N ASP A 173 -14.96 8.70 1.90
CA ASP A 173 -14.12 8.06 0.88
C ASP A 173 -14.34 8.68 -0.50
N ALA A 174 -15.59 8.96 -0.88
CA ALA A 174 -15.89 9.57 -2.18
C ALA A 174 -15.27 10.97 -2.29
N THR A 175 -15.37 11.77 -1.24
CA THR A 175 -14.76 13.11 -1.16
C THR A 175 -13.24 13.02 -1.20
N MET A 176 -12.63 12.10 -0.44
CA MET A 176 -11.18 11.87 -0.46
C MET A 176 -10.69 11.55 -1.88
N TRP A 177 -11.35 10.62 -2.60
CA TRP A 177 -10.94 10.25 -3.95
C TRP A 177 -11.16 11.37 -4.97
N GLN A 178 -12.22 12.18 -4.83
CA GLN A 178 -12.40 13.37 -5.67
C GLN A 178 -11.32 14.43 -5.42
N ASN A 179 -10.93 14.63 -4.15
CA ASN A 179 -9.84 15.52 -3.78
C ASN A 179 -8.50 15.01 -4.33
N ALA A 180 -8.22 13.71 -4.20
CA ALA A 180 -7.05 13.06 -4.81
C ALA A 180 -7.04 13.29 -6.33
N LEU A 181 -8.19 13.15 -7.00
CA LEU A 181 -8.28 13.32 -8.45
C LEU A 181 -7.88 14.74 -8.86
N LYS A 182 -8.37 15.74 -8.13
CA LYS A 182 -8.01 17.14 -8.36
C LYS A 182 -6.50 17.35 -8.20
N THR A 183 -5.91 16.83 -7.13
CA THR A 183 -4.47 16.92 -6.85
C THR A 183 -3.66 16.28 -7.97
N TRP A 184 -3.92 15.00 -8.28
CA TRP A 184 -3.10 14.26 -9.23
C TRP A 184 -3.27 14.76 -10.65
N ARG A 185 -4.43 15.28 -11.05
CA ARG A 185 -4.58 15.97 -12.34
C ARG A 185 -3.69 17.21 -12.42
N ALA A 186 -3.65 18.02 -11.37
CA ALA A 186 -2.81 19.21 -11.34
C ALA A 186 -1.31 18.86 -11.35
N GLU A 187 -0.88 17.89 -10.54
CA GLU A 187 0.52 17.47 -10.46
C GLU A 187 1.01 16.75 -11.71
N THR A 188 0.15 15.92 -12.33
CA THR A 188 0.45 15.27 -13.61
C THR A 188 0.54 16.32 -14.73
N ALA A 189 -0.31 17.34 -14.73
CA ALA A 189 -0.22 18.42 -15.71
C ALA A 189 1.06 19.26 -15.54
N ALA A 190 1.53 19.46 -14.31
CA ALA A 190 2.76 20.19 -14.01
C ALA A 190 4.03 19.37 -14.30
N ALA A 191 3.99 18.06 -14.13
CA ALA A 191 5.09 17.12 -14.36
C ALA A 191 4.63 15.92 -15.20
N PRO A 192 4.41 16.09 -16.52
CA PRO A 192 3.84 15.06 -17.38
C PRO A 192 4.77 13.86 -17.64
N ASP A 193 6.03 13.98 -17.25
CA ASP A 193 7.06 12.94 -17.31
C ASP A 193 7.27 12.20 -15.97
N ASN A 194 6.46 12.49 -14.95
CA ASN A 194 6.50 11.77 -13.68
C ASN A 194 5.59 10.54 -13.69
N ALA A 195 6.19 9.34 -13.73
CA ALA A 195 5.47 8.08 -13.78
C ALA A 195 4.59 7.82 -12.55
N PHE A 196 5.02 8.22 -11.35
CA PHE A 196 4.24 8.03 -10.12
C PHE A 196 2.98 8.90 -10.11
N ASN A 197 3.04 10.13 -10.63
CA ASN A 197 1.87 11.00 -10.74
C ASN A 197 0.80 10.37 -11.64
N TRP A 198 1.21 9.82 -12.79
CA TRP A 198 0.32 9.07 -13.68
C TRP A 198 -0.23 7.80 -13.00
N PHE A 199 0.59 7.09 -12.24
CA PHE A 199 0.16 5.90 -11.52
C PHE A 199 -0.87 6.23 -10.43
N ASN A 200 -0.67 7.31 -9.67
CA ASN A 200 -1.64 7.78 -8.67
C ASN A 200 -2.93 8.27 -9.30
N LEU A 201 -2.83 8.94 -10.46
CA LEU A 201 -4.00 9.33 -11.24
C LEU A 201 -4.80 8.10 -11.68
N GLY A 202 -4.13 7.04 -12.17
CA GLY A 202 -4.76 5.77 -12.50
C GLY A 202 -5.42 5.09 -11.30
N THR A 203 -4.72 5.04 -10.17
CA THR A 203 -5.23 4.49 -8.90
C THR A 203 -6.48 5.24 -8.43
N THR A 204 -6.45 6.56 -8.56
CA THR A 204 -7.58 7.42 -8.20
C THR A 204 -8.78 7.22 -9.12
N TYR A 205 -8.55 7.07 -10.43
CA TYR A 205 -9.61 6.76 -11.38
C TYR A 205 -10.24 5.39 -11.12
N ASN A 206 -9.46 4.35 -10.80
CA ASN A 206 -10.01 3.05 -10.38
C ASN A 206 -10.94 3.20 -9.17
N ALA A 207 -10.50 3.91 -8.13
CA ALA A 207 -11.31 4.11 -6.93
C ALA A 207 -12.62 4.86 -7.19
N LEU A 208 -12.68 5.64 -8.26
CA LEU A 208 -13.87 6.35 -8.73
C LEU A 208 -14.69 5.56 -9.78
N GLY A 209 -14.29 4.33 -10.12
CA GLY A 209 -14.92 3.49 -11.14
C GLY A 209 -14.68 3.93 -12.59
N GLN A 210 -13.72 4.84 -12.81
CA GLN A 210 -13.39 5.42 -14.11
C GLN A 210 -12.29 4.59 -14.80
N TYR A 211 -12.59 3.32 -15.08
CA TYR A 211 -11.58 2.32 -15.46
C TYR A 211 -10.88 2.60 -16.81
N ALA A 212 -11.55 3.25 -17.76
CA ALA A 212 -10.95 3.60 -19.05
C ALA A 212 -9.86 4.67 -18.89
N GLU A 213 -10.16 5.71 -18.11
CA GLU A 213 -9.21 6.76 -17.75
C GLU A 213 -8.07 6.20 -16.89
N ALA A 214 -8.38 5.25 -15.99
CA ALA A 214 -7.39 4.56 -15.19
C ALA A 214 -6.40 3.77 -16.06
N ALA A 215 -6.90 2.96 -16.99
CA ALA A 215 -6.08 2.17 -17.90
C ALA A 215 -5.13 3.06 -18.72
N ALA A 216 -5.64 4.18 -19.26
CA ALA A 216 -4.82 5.14 -20.00
C ALA A 216 -3.73 5.79 -19.12
N ALA A 217 -4.06 6.15 -17.87
CA ALA A 217 -3.08 6.71 -16.94
C ALA A 217 -2.00 5.69 -16.55
N PHE A 218 -2.37 4.42 -16.33
CA PHE A 218 -1.41 3.35 -16.05
C PHE A 218 -0.52 3.03 -17.26
N ASP A 219 -1.06 3.05 -18.48
CA ASP A 219 -0.27 2.90 -19.70
C ASP A 219 0.78 4.02 -19.81
N GLN A 220 0.39 5.26 -19.53
CA GLN A 220 1.30 6.40 -19.55
C GLN A 220 2.40 6.28 -18.47
N ALA A 221 2.04 5.88 -17.25
CA ALA A 221 3.00 5.62 -16.18
C ALA A 221 4.03 4.56 -16.59
N ARG A 222 3.56 3.45 -17.18
CA ARG A 222 4.43 2.37 -17.66
C ARG A 222 5.30 2.77 -18.84
N ALA A 223 4.79 3.60 -19.75
CA ALA A 223 5.53 4.09 -20.91
C ALA A 223 6.68 5.04 -20.50
N ILE A 224 6.47 5.85 -19.47
CA ILE A 224 7.52 6.69 -18.87
C ILE A 224 8.57 5.81 -18.17
N GLY A 225 8.11 4.80 -17.42
CA GLY A 225 8.93 3.84 -16.72
C GLY A 225 8.65 3.84 -15.22
N LEU A 226 8.38 2.65 -14.69
CA LEU A 226 8.14 2.43 -13.27
C LEU A 226 9.27 1.59 -12.68
N PRO A 227 9.50 1.67 -11.35
CA PRO A 227 10.34 0.71 -10.67
C PRO A 227 9.93 -0.73 -10.98
N TRP A 228 10.91 -1.61 -11.15
CA TRP A 228 10.65 -3.00 -11.53
C TRP A 228 9.82 -3.79 -10.49
N ARG A 229 9.81 -3.34 -9.22
CA ARG A 229 8.98 -3.90 -8.14
C ARG A 229 7.65 -3.21 -7.95
N MET A 230 7.27 -2.23 -8.78
CA MET A 230 6.07 -1.43 -8.56
C MET A 230 4.82 -2.29 -8.32
N LEU A 231 4.64 -3.31 -9.15
CA LEU A 231 3.48 -4.21 -9.06
C LEU A 231 3.54 -5.24 -7.94
N TRP A 232 4.64 -5.28 -7.17
CA TRP A 232 4.70 -6.09 -5.94
C TRP A 232 3.96 -5.44 -4.78
N TYR A 233 3.71 -4.13 -4.89
CA TYR A 233 3.05 -3.32 -3.88
C TYR A 233 1.73 -2.73 -4.38
N GLN A 234 1.63 -2.41 -5.66
CA GLN A 234 0.48 -1.68 -6.22
C GLN A 234 -0.07 -2.39 -7.46
N PHE A 235 -1.27 -2.95 -7.34
CA PHE A 235 -1.89 -3.85 -8.33
C PHE A 235 -3.03 -3.20 -9.15
N GLY A 236 -3.26 -1.90 -9.00
CA GLY A 236 -4.32 -1.15 -9.70
C GLY A 236 -4.42 -1.37 -11.22
N PRO A 237 -3.31 -1.51 -11.98
CA PRO A 237 -3.38 -1.76 -13.42
C PRO A 237 -4.19 -3.02 -13.80
N TYR A 238 -4.14 -4.09 -12.99
CA TYR A 238 -4.87 -5.32 -13.29
C TYR A 238 -6.38 -5.08 -13.34
N GLU A 239 -6.91 -4.39 -12.34
CA GLU A 239 -8.34 -4.06 -12.28
C GLU A 239 -8.74 -3.17 -13.45
N ALA A 240 -7.96 -2.12 -13.74
CA ALA A 240 -8.25 -1.20 -14.83
C ALA A 240 -8.32 -1.91 -16.19
N TYR A 241 -7.34 -2.78 -16.46
CA TYR A 241 -7.28 -3.53 -17.72
C TYR A 241 -8.38 -4.59 -17.79
N TYR A 242 -8.67 -5.29 -16.69
CA TYR A 242 -9.77 -6.24 -16.63
C TYR A 242 -11.13 -5.59 -16.92
N GLN A 243 -11.45 -4.50 -16.21
CA GLN A 243 -12.73 -3.79 -16.35
C GLN A 243 -12.91 -3.13 -17.73
N THR A 244 -11.82 -2.93 -18.47
CA THR A 244 -11.84 -2.39 -19.84
C THR A 244 -11.78 -3.49 -20.91
N GLY A 245 -11.83 -4.77 -20.53
CA GLY A 245 -11.81 -5.92 -21.44
C GLY A 245 -10.43 -6.22 -22.04
N ARG A 246 -9.36 -5.60 -21.52
CA ARG A 246 -7.97 -5.82 -21.95
C ARG A 246 -7.38 -7.06 -21.28
N TYR A 247 -8.05 -8.20 -21.45
CA TYR A 247 -7.71 -9.46 -20.76
C TYR A 247 -6.31 -9.97 -21.12
N ASP A 248 -5.89 -9.84 -22.39
CA ASP A 248 -4.52 -10.20 -22.81
C ASP A 248 -3.45 -9.38 -22.08
N ASP A 249 -3.70 -8.09 -21.81
CA ASP A 249 -2.78 -7.24 -21.08
C ASP A 249 -2.71 -7.61 -19.60
N VAL A 250 -3.84 -8.03 -19.00
CA VAL A 250 -3.88 -8.57 -17.62
C VAL A 250 -3.02 -9.83 -17.54
N ILE A 251 -3.23 -10.79 -18.44
CA ILE A 251 -2.51 -12.08 -18.47
C ILE A 251 -1.01 -11.83 -18.68
N LEU A 252 -0.64 -10.98 -19.64
CA LEU A 252 0.75 -10.62 -19.90
C LEU A 252 1.40 -9.99 -18.66
N LEU A 253 0.71 -9.04 -18.02
CA LEU A 253 1.23 -8.35 -16.84
C LEU A 253 1.40 -9.30 -15.64
N ALA A 254 0.46 -10.22 -15.47
CA ALA A 254 0.51 -11.23 -14.42
C ALA A 254 1.70 -12.17 -14.65
N ASN A 255 1.87 -12.68 -15.88
CA ASN A 255 3.00 -13.55 -16.24
C ASN A 255 4.36 -12.90 -15.94
N VAL A 256 4.57 -11.65 -16.39
CA VAL A 256 5.83 -10.92 -16.14
C VAL A 256 6.07 -10.69 -14.64
N THR A 257 5.01 -10.44 -13.88
CA THR A 257 5.12 -10.26 -12.42
C THR A 257 5.46 -11.58 -11.74
N LEU A 258 4.80 -12.67 -12.12
CA LEU A 258 4.98 -14.01 -11.56
C LEU A 258 6.34 -14.63 -11.89
N GLU A 259 6.95 -14.29 -13.03
CA GLU A 259 8.35 -14.64 -13.34
C GLU A 259 9.34 -14.15 -12.27
N ASN A 260 9.06 -12.99 -11.66
CA ASN A 260 9.94 -12.35 -10.68
C ASN A 260 9.43 -12.46 -9.23
N ARG A 261 8.11 -12.69 -9.04
CA ARG A 261 7.42 -12.88 -7.75
C ARG A 261 6.46 -14.07 -7.87
N PRO A 262 6.92 -15.33 -7.75
CA PRO A 262 6.08 -16.51 -7.98
C PRO A 262 4.99 -16.73 -6.92
N TYR A 263 5.03 -15.98 -5.82
CA TYR A 263 4.05 -16.02 -4.73
C TYR A 263 3.34 -14.68 -4.65
N PHE A 264 2.32 -14.46 -5.50
CA PHE A 264 1.52 -13.22 -5.50
C PHE A 264 0.09 -13.51 -5.93
N GLU A 265 -0.79 -13.58 -4.95
CA GLU A 265 -2.19 -13.96 -5.10
C GLU A 265 -2.96 -13.02 -6.03
N GLU A 266 -2.69 -11.71 -6.02
CA GLU A 266 -3.39 -10.76 -6.88
C GLU A 266 -3.09 -11.02 -8.36
N SER A 267 -1.84 -11.37 -8.70
CA SER A 267 -1.50 -11.75 -10.09
C SER A 267 -2.22 -13.01 -10.54
N PHE A 268 -2.26 -14.05 -9.70
CA PHE A 268 -3.01 -15.27 -10.02
C PHE A 268 -4.51 -15.00 -10.12
N TYR A 269 -5.05 -14.21 -9.19
CA TYR A 269 -6.47 -13.86 -9.18
C TYR A 269 -6.90 -13.12 -10.44
N TYR A 270 -6.22 -12.03 -10.79
CA TYR A 270 -6.57 -11.26 -11.99
C TYR A 270 -6.29 -12.02 -13.28
N LYS A 271 -5.24 -12.85 -13.33
CA LYS A 271 -4.99 -13.75 -14.48
C LYS A 271 -6.14 -14.75 -14.63
N GLY A 272 -6.57 -15.39 -13.55
CA GLY A 272 -7.68 -16.33 -13.57
C GLY A 272 -9.00 -15.68 -13.99
N LEU A 273 -9.31 -14.47 -13.50
CA LEU A 273 -10.48 -13.71 -13.96
C LEU A 273 -10.42 -13.38 -15.46
N ALA A 274 -9.26 -12.96 -15.96
CA ALA A 274 -9.06 -12.65 -17.37
C ALA A 274 -9.20 -13.90 -18.26
N GLU A 275 -8.66 -15.04 -17.82
CA GLU A 275 -8.80 -16.33 -18.48
C GLU A 275 -10.26 -16.81 -18.50
N GLU A 276 -10.99 -16.65 -17.39
CA GLU A 276 -12.42 -16.94 -17.32
C GLU A 276 -13.20 -16.09 -18.35
N ALA A 277 -12.92 -14.80 -18.41
CA ALA A 277 -13.57 -13.88 -19.34
C ALA A 277 -13.26 -14.20 -20.82
N GLN A 278 -12.15 -14.88 -21.09
CA GLN A 278 -11.81 -15.41 -22.42
C GLN A 278 -12.37 -16.81 -22.70
N GLY A 279 -13.00 -17.46 -21.72
CA GLY A 279 -13.55 -18.82 -21.81
C GLY A 279 -12.56 -19.94 -21.51
N ASN A 280 -11.36 -19.62 -21.04
CA ASN A 280 -10.30 -20.57 -20.67
C ASN A 280 -10.54 -21.09 -19.23
N LEU A 281 -11.66 -21.79 -19.03
CA LEU A 281 -12.17 -22.12 -17.69
C LEU A 281 -11.26 -23.07 -16.88
N ASN A 282 -10.42 -23.87 -17.54
CA ASN A 282 -9.53 -24.80 -16.83
C ASN A 282 -8.33 -24.05 -16.24
N GLU A 283 -7.71 -23.19 -17.04
CA GLU A 283 -6.61 -22.32 -16.66
C GLU A 283 -7.08 -21.35 -15.57
N ALA A 284 -8.26 -20.73 -15.75
CA ALA A 284 -8.86 -19.83 -14.76
C ALA A 284 -9.04 -20.51 -13.39
N ARG A 285 -9.55 -21.75 -13.39
CA ARG A 285 -9.73 -22.53 -12.15
C ARG A 285 -8.39 -22.82 -11.47
N GLN A 286 -7.36 -23.16 -12.25
CA GLN A 286 -6.03 -23.45 -11.71
C GLN A 286 -5.43 -22.21 -11.06
N ASP A 287 -5.48 -21.05 -11.72
CA ASP A 287 -4.93 -19.80 -11.20
C ASP A 287 -5.70 -19.29 -9.97
N LEU A 288 -7.03 -19.34 -9.99
CA LEU A 288 -7.84 -18.93 -8.84
C LEU A 288 -7.64 -19.87 -7.63
N GLN A 289 -7.46 -21.17 -7.86
CA GLN A 289 -7.07 -22.10 -6.81
C GLN A 289 -5.69 -21.74 -6.25
N GLN A 290 -4.72 -21.41 -7.12
CA GLN A 290 -3.38 -21.02 -6.70
C GLN A 290 -3.39 -19.74 -5.85
N ALA A 291 -4.22 -18.75 -6.21
CA ALA A 291 -4.42 -17.54 -5.41
C ALA A 291 -5.01 -17.85 -4.03
N ALA A 292 -6.06 -18.69 -3.97
CA ALA A 292 -6.70 -19.09 -2.71
C ALA A 292 -5.78 -19.95 -1.82
N ASP A 293 -4.94 -20.80 -2.41
CA ASP A 293 -3.96 -21.61 -1.69
C ASP A 293 -2.83 -20.74 -1.12
N PHE A 294 -2.41 -19.71 -1.86
CA PHE A 294 -1.36 -18.80 -1.41
C PHE A 294 -1.81 -17.86 -0.32
N ASN A 295 -3.02 -17.33 -0.39
CA ASN A 295 -3.58 -16.53 0.68
C ASN A 295 -5.01 -16.99 0.98
N PRO A 296 -5.19 -17.89 1.96
CA PRO A 296 -6.51 -18.35 2.37
C PRO A 296 -7.42 -17.23 2.92
N ASN A 297 -6.84 -16.10 3.30
CA ASN A 297 -7.59 -14.91 3.76
C ASN A 297 -7.98 -13.99 2.59
N PHE A 298 -7.49 -14.25 1.37
CA PHE A 298 -7.87 -13.49 0.18
C PHE A 298 -9.22 -13.99 -0.38
N ALA A 299 -10.29 -13.59 0.31
CA ALA A 299 -11.66 -13.98 0.01
C ALA A 299 -12.09 -13.82 -1.46
N PRO A 300 -11.65 -12.79 -2.23
CA PRO A 300 -12.01 -12.66 -3.64
C PRO A 300 -11.63 -13.88 -4.49
N ALA A 301 -10.47 -14.50 -4.25
CA ALA A 301 -10.04 -15.68 -5.01
C ALA A 301 -10.95 -16.89 -4.76
N ALA A 302 -11.29 -17.17 -3.50
CA ALA A 302 -12.19 -18.27 -3.16
C ALA A 302 -13.60 -18.06 -3.72
N ALA A 303 -14.11 -16.83 -3.70
CA ALA A 303 -15.41 -16.48 -4.26
C ALA A 303 -15.44 -16.64 -5.79
N ALA A 304 -14.42 -16.15 -6.50
CA ALA A 304 -14.31 -16.32 -7.94
C ALA A 304 -14.18 -17.80 -8.34
N LEU A 305 -13.39 -18.58 -7.60
CA LEU A 305 -13.26 -20.02 -7.80
C LEU A 305 -14.60 -20.76 -7.66
N ALA A 306 -15.38 -20.43 -6.64
CA ALA A 306 -16.71 -21.03 -6.43
C ALA A 306 -17.68 -20.73 -7.59
N ASN A 307 -17.68 -19.48 -8.08
CA ASN A 307 -18.52 -19.08 -9.21
C ASN A 307 -18.25 -19.89 -10.49
N ILE A 308 -16.97 -20.17 -10.79
CA ILE A 308 -16.59 -21.01 -11.94
C ILE A 308 -17.05 -22.46 -11.76
N GLN A 309 -17.04 -22.98 -10.52
CA GLN A 309 -17.49 -24.34 -10.23
C GLN A 309 -18.99 -24.49 -10.43
N ASP A 310 -19.78 -23.51 -9.96
CA ASP A 310 -21.24 -23.52 -10.07
C ASP A 310 -21.73 -23.23 -11.51
N GLY A 311 -20.97 -22.46 -12.30
CA GLY A 311 -21.28 -22.20 -13.71
C GLY A 311 -20.94 -23.35 -14.67
N GLY A 312 -20.22 -24.37 -14.19
CA GLY A 312 -19.77 -25.52 -14.98
C GLY A 312 -20.61 -26.79 -14.83
N SER A 313 -21.69 -26.77 -14.03
CA SER A 313 -22.58 -27.91 -13.74
C SER A 313 -23.91 -27.88 -14.48
#